data_AF-A0AAX6MZT8-F1
#
_entry.id   AF-A0AAX6MZT8-F1
#
_cell.length_a   1.000
_cell.length_b   1.000
_cell.length_c   1.000
_cell.angle_alpha   90.00
_cell.angle_beta   90.00
_cell.angle_gamma   90.00
#
_symmetry.space_group_name_H-M   'P 1'
#
loop_
_entity.id
_entity.type
_entity.pdbx_description
1 polymer ?
#
loop_
_entity_poly.entity_id
_entity_poly.type
_entity_poly.pdbx_seq_one_letter_code
_entity_poly.pdbx_strand_id
1 'polypeptide(L)'
;MPDGIATSAGRSRRYRSPRLWLSNTTCICTTASLQLQITECVTASCSIRDQLATKKFSSETCGVEGEDRRDLVWVIAIVFGALGLLAFILRCAARLIGPHDWGHDDTVMCFAMVLEIALAGLSIPLTQNGLGLDMWFVPHDNVTEVLRE
;
A
#
# COMPACT_ATOMS: atom_id res chain seq x y z
N MET A 1 -16.21 3.28 -66.55
CA MET A 1 -15.47 4.50 -66.17
C MET A 1 -15.44 4.53 -64.65
N PRO A 2 -14.29 4.27 -64.00
CA PRO A 2 -14.15 4.48 -62.57
C PRO A 2 -13.50 5.84 -62.29
N ASP A 3 -14.13 6.58 -61.39
CA ASP A 3 -13.54 7.72 -60.70
C ASP A 3 -12.51 7.24 -59.68
N GLY A 4 -11.36 7.92 -59.63
CA GLY A 4 -10.37 7.73 -58.58
C GLY A 4 -10.59 8.68 -57.41
N ILE A 5 -10.11 8.32 -56.22
CA ILE A 5 -9.69 9.25 -55.14
C ILE A 5 -8.67 8.52 -54.23
N ALA A 6 -7.47 9.12 -54.17
CA ALA A 6 -6.48 9.16 -53.09
C ALA A 6 -6.04 7.86 -52.39
N THR A 7 -4.98 7.25 -52.91
CA THR A 7 -4.04 6.43 -52.13
C THR A 7 -3.17 7.34 -51.26
N SER A 8 -3.57 7.54 -50.00
CA SER A 8 -2.69 8.18 -49.02
C SER A 8 -1.60 7.20 -48.56
N ALA A 9 -0.37 7.69 -48.60
CA ALA A 9 0.83 6.97 -48.26
C ALA A 9 0.85 6.55 -46.78
N GLY A 10 0.42 5.33 -46.50
CA GLY A 10 0.69 4.64 -45.24
C GLY A 10 2.14 4.18 -45.20
N ARG A 11 3.06 5.11 -44.96
CA ARG A 11 4.47 4.82 -44.65
C ARG A 11 4.47 3.77 -43.53
N SER A 12 4.79 2.53 -43.87
CA SER A 12 5.12 1.48 -42.92
C SER A 12 6.34 1.96 -42.14
N ARG A 13 6.10 2.74 -41.07
CA ARG A 13 7.07 2.93 -40.02
C ARG A 13 7.29 1.53 -39.50
N ARG A 14 8.37 0.92 -39.97
CA ARG A 14 9.05 -0.19 -39.35
C ARG A 14 9.31 0.29 -37.93
N TYR A 15 8.36 0.02 -37.03
CA TYR A 15 8.53 0.18 -35.61
C TYR A 15 9.76 -0.67 -35.33
N ARG A 16 10.90 -0.02 -35.13
CA ARG A 16 12.10 -0.66 -34.62
C ARG A 16 11.79 -0.92 -33.16
N SER A 17 10.85 -1.83 -32.91
CA SER A 17 10.59 -2.35 -31.59
C SER A 17 11.92 -2.95 -31.11
N PRO A 18 12.39 -2.58 -29.90
CA PRO A 18 13.35 -3.42 -29.21
C PRO A 18 12.80 -4.84 -29.26
N ARG A 19 13.62 -5.85 -29.56
CA ARG A 19 13.16 -7.24 -29.61
C ARG A 19 12.69 -7.64 -28.21
N LEU A 20 11.42 -7.38 -27.88
CA LEU A 20 10.76 -7.78 -26.64
C LEU A 20 10.36 -9.23 -26.83
N TRP A 21 11.28 -10.12 -26.53
CA TRP A 21 10.95 -11.54 -26.41
C TRP A 21 10.18 -11.70 -25.09
N LEU A 22 8.90 -12.07 -25.15
CA LEU A 22 8.09 -12.39 -23.97
C LEU A 22 8.68 -13.54 -23.13
N SER A 23 9.66 -14.26 -23.66
CA SER A 23 10.42 -15.28 -22.94
C SER A 23 11.60 -14.72 -22.15
N ASN A 24 11.93 -13.43 -22.28
CA ASN A 24 13.06 -12.82 -21.58
C ASN A 24 12.57 -12.08 -20.33
N THR A 25 12.79 -12.68 -19.17
CA THR A 25 12.36 -12.18 -17.87
C THR A 25 12.84 -10.76 -17.60
N THR A 26 14.11 -10.44 -17.91
CA THR A 26 14.68 -9.11 -17.71
C THR A 26 13.92 -8.06 -18.53
N CYS A 27 13.58 -8.37 -19.78
CA CYS A 27 12.86 -7.46 -20.65
C CYS A 27 11.43 -7.21 -20.17
N ILE A 28 10.78 -8.22 -19.56
CA ILE A 28 9.47 -8.07 -18.92
C ILE A 28 9.56 -7.12 -17.73
N CYS A 29 10.57 -7.28 -16.88
CA CYS A 29 10.74 -6.49 -15.66
C CYS A 29 11.12 -5.03 -15.94
N THR A 30 11.87 -4.74 -17.01
CA THR A 30 12.34 -3.38 -17.31
C THR A 30 11.38 -2.56 -18.19
N THR A 31 10.42 -3.19 -18.86
CA THR A 31 9.58 -2.52 -19.86
C THR A 31 8.28 -2.00 -19.23
N ALA A 32 8.23 -0.70 -18.93
CA ALA A 32 7.09 -0.06 -18.28
C ALA A 32 5.76 -0.18 -19.05
N SER A 33 5.78 -0.11 -20.38
CA SER A 33 4.56 -0.24 -21.20
C SER A 33 3.92 -1.63 -21.10
N LEU A 34 4.72 -2.68 -20.97
CA LEU A 34 4.23 -4.05 -20.80
C LEU A 34 3.67 -4.24 -19.38
N GLN A 35 4.37 -3.72 -18.37
CA GLN A 35 3.91 -3.78 -16.97
C GLN A 35 2.54 -3.11 -16.79
N LEU A 36 2.30 -1.98 -17.47
CA LEU A 36 1.00 -1.31 -17.47
C LEU A 36 -0.10 -2.17 -18.11
N GLN A 37 0.15 -2.75 -19.28
CA GLN A 37 -0.82 -3.61 -19.96
C GLN A 37 -1.15 -4.89 -19.16
N ILE A 38 -0.15 -5.49 -18.53
CA ILE A 38 -0.35 -6.65 -17.63
C ILE A 38 -1.20 -6.22 -16.44
N THR A 39 -0.91 -5.05 -15.84
CA THR A 39 -1.67 -4.53 -14.70
C THR A 39 -3.13 -4.29 -15.09
N GLU A 40 -3.40 -3.62 -16.22
CA GLU A 40 -4.76 -3.40 -16.72
C GLU A 40 -5.52 -4.73 -16.92
N CYS A 41 -4.90 -5.71 -17.58
CA CYS A 41 -5.49 -7.02 -17.82
C CYS A 41 -5.85 -7.74 -16.51
N VAL A 42 -4.92 -7.77 -15.56
CA VAL A 42 -5.07 -8.43 -14.26
C VAL A 42 -6.12 -7.73 -13.42
N THR A 43 -6.17 -6.40 -13.41
CA THR A 43 -7.23 -5.64 -12.71
C THR A 43 -8.61 -5.83 -13.34
N ALA A 44 -8.70 -6.06 -14.64
CA ALA A 44 -9.97 -6.24 -15.35
C ALA A 44 -10.51 -7.68 -15.29
N SER A 45 -9.62 -8.68 -15.17
CA SER A 45 -9.98 -10.09 -15.43
C SER A 45 -9.75 -11.02 -14.24
N CYS A 46 -9.01 -10.60 -13.20
CA CYS A 46 -8.63 -11.45 -12.09
C CYS A 46 -9.28 -10.98 -10.77
N SER A 47 -9.56 -11.92 -9.87
CA SER A 47 -10.01 -11.58 -8.51
C SER A 47 -8.89 -10.85 -7.74
N ILE A 48 -9.24 -10.06 -6.71
CA ILE A 48 -8.24 -9.35 -5.90
C ILE A 48 -7.14 -10.28 -5.37
N ARG A 49 -7.48 -11.52 -5.01
CA ARG A 49 -6.49 -12.51 -4.56
C ARG A 49 -5.52 -12.91 -5.66
N ASP A 50 -6.03 -13.18 -6.85
CA ASP A 50 -5.21 -13.54 -8.00
C ASP A 50 -4.34 -12.36 -8.45
N GLN A 51 -4.85 -11.14 -8.32
CA GLN A 51 -4.08 -9.92 -8.57
C GLN A 51 -2.88 -9.82 -7.60
N LEU A 52 -3.10 -10.03 -6.30
CA LEU A 52 -2.02 -10.02 -5.30
C LEU A 52 -1.03 -11.17 -5.50
N ALA A 53 -1.50 -12.37 -5.80
CA ALA A 53 -0.64 -13.53 -6.08
C ALA A 53 0.21 -13.32 -7.35
N THR A 54 -0.39 -12.77 -8.41
CA THR A 54 0.30 -12.40 -9.65
C THR A 54 1.35 -11.32 -9.38
N LYS A 55 1.03 -10.34 -8.52
CA LYS A 55 1.98 -9.30 -8.12
C LYS A 55 3.15 -9.90 -7.35
N LYS A 56 2.90 -10.79 -6.38
CA LYS A 56 3.94 -11.50 -5.63
C LYS A 56 4.87 -12.27 -6.57
N PHE A 57 4.29 -13.09 -7.44
CA PHE A 57 5.05 -13.90 -8.40
C PHE A 57 5.90 -13.03 -9.35
N SER A 58 5.32 -11.94 -9.85
CA SER A 58 6.02 -10.98 -10.71
C SER A 58 7.19 -10.32 -9.97
N SER A 59 6.98 -9.89 -8.72
CA SER A 59 8.02 -9.30 -7.88
C SER A 59 9.17 -10.29 -7.61
N GLU A 60 8.87 -11.54 -7.23
CA GLU A 60 9.88 -12.58 -7.01
C GLU A 60 10.67 -12.91 -8.30
N THR A 61 9.96 -13.01 -9.42
CA THR A 61 10.54 -13.28 -10.75
C THR A 61 11.45 -12.14 -11.21
N CYS A 62 11.11 -10.91 -10.86
CA CYS A 62 11.91 -9.72 -11.17
C CYS A 62 12.98 -9.40 -10.13
N GLY A 63 13.14 -10.23 -9.08
CA GLY A 63 14.12 -10.01 -8.01
C GLY A 63 13.83 -8.78 -7.15
N VAL A 64 12.57 -8.34 -7.09
CA VAL A 64 12.14 -7.25 -6.21
C VAL A 64 11.89 -7.87 -4.84
N GLU A 65 12.83 -7.65 -3.91
CA GLU A 65 12.63 -7.99 -2.50
C GLU A 65 11.50 -7.12 -1.92
N GLY A 66 10.60 -7.74 -1.17
CA GLY A 66 9.55 -7.02 -0.45
C GLY A 66 10.15 -6.13 0.63
N GLU A 67 9.63 -4.91 0.76
CA GLU A 67 10.12 -3.98 1.78
C GLU A 67 9.45 -4.28 3.12
N ASP A 68 10.25 -4.58 4.14
CA ASP A 68 9.76 -4.70 5.51
C ASP A 68 9.83 -3.34 6.21
N ARG A 69 8.67 -2.69 6.33
CA ARG A 69 8.48 -1.42 7.02
C ARG A 69 7.94 -1.59 8.44
N ARG A 70 7.93 -2.80 9.00
CA ARG A 70 7.46 -3.04 10.39
C ARG A 70 8.22 -2.20 11.40
N ASP A 71 9.53 -2.09 11.24
CA ASP A 71 10.37 -1.27 12.11
C ASP A 71 9.98 0.21 12.05
N LEU A 72 9.67 0.73 10.85
CA LEU A 72 9.22 2.11 10.69
C LEU A 72 7.88 2.35 11.40
N VAL A 73 6.92 1.42 11.26
CA VAL A 73 5.62 1.48 11.94
C VAL A 73 5.81 1.48 13.46
N TRP A 74 6.71 0.64 13.97
CA TRP A 74 7.00 0.54 15.40
C TRP A 74 7.67 1.81 15.95
N VAL A 75 8.65 2.36 15.23
CA VAL A 75 9.33 3.61 15.60
C VAL A 75 8.34 4.76 15.66
N ILE A 76 7.46 4.90 14.65
CA ILE A 76 6.44 5.94 14.63
C ILE A 76 5.49 5.77 15.82
N ALA A 77 5.01 4.55 16.08
CA ALA A 77 4.12 4.29 17.20
C ALA A 77 4.73 4.71 18.55
N ILE A 78 6.01 4.38 18.78
CA ILE A 78 6.71 4.74 20.04
C ILE A 78 6.95 6.24 20.14
N VAL A 79 7.47 6.86 19.09
CA VAL A 79 7.82 8.29 19.15
C VAL A 79 6.57 9.14 19.34
N PHE A 80 5.53 8.91 18.54
CA PHE A 80 4.30 9.67 18.65
C PHE A 80 3.52 9.32 19.92
N GLY A 81 3.53 8.07 20.37
CA GLY A 81 2.90 7.68 21.63
C GLY A 81 3.60 8.30 22.85
N ALA A 82 4.93 8.33 22.87
CA ALA A 82 5.69 8.97 23.95
C ALA A 82 5.45 10.49 23.98
N LEU A 83 5.43 11.14 22.82
CA LEU A 83 5.11 12.57 22.70
C LEU A 83 3.66 12.87 23.12
N GLY A 84 2.70 12.04 22.72
CA GLY A 84 1.29 12.14 23.11
C GLY A 84 1.12 12.02 24.63
N LEU A 85 1.72 10.99 25.23
CA LEU A 85 1.70 10.79 26.68
C LEU A 85 2.36 11.95 27.44
N LEU A 86 3.51 12.45 26.96
CA LEU A 86 4.17 13.59 27.57
C LEU A 86 3.29 14.84 27.52
N ALA A 87 2.70 15.14 26.36
CA ALA A 87 1.80 16.28 26.21
C ALA A 87 0.57 16.16 27.12
N PHE A 88 0.00 14.96 27.26
CA PHE A 88 -1.09 14.69 28.18
C PHE A 88 -0.70 14.92 29.64
N ILE A 89 0.46 14.43 30.09
CA ILE A 89 0.95 14.65 31.45
C ILE A 89 1.16 16.13 31.73
N LEU A 90 1.82 16.85 30.81
CA LEU A 90 2.04 18.30 30.94
C LEU A 90 0.70 19.04 31.05
N ARG A 91 -0.31 18.60 30.31
CA ARG A 91 -1.65 19.17 30.36
C ARG A 91 -2.34 18.91 31.69
N CYS A 92 -2.31 17.67 32.19
CA CYS A 92 -2.85 17.33 33.50
C CYS A 92 -2.15 18.13 34.60
N ALA A 93 -0.82 18.27 34.54
CA ALA A 93 -0.07 19.08 35.50
C ALA A 93 -0.48 20.56 35.47
N ALA A 94 -0.65 21.14 34.27
CA ALA A 94 -1.11 22.52 34.12
C ALA A 94 -2.52 22.74 34.72
N ARG A 95 -3.42 21.76 34.59
CA ARG A 95 -4.77 21.82 35.19
C ARG A 95 -4.77 21.61 36.71
N LEU A 96 -3.92 20.73 37.22
CA LEU A 96 -3.84 20.44 38.66
C LEU A 96 -3.15 21.55 39.47
N ILE A 97 -2.22 22.28 38.86
CA ILE A 97 -1.46 23.36 39.52
C ILE A 97 -2.12 24.73 39.28
N GLY A 98 -2.84 24.89 38.17
CA GLY A 98 -3.51 26.14 37.81
C GLY A 98 -4.86 26.35 38.51
N PRO A 99 -5.37 27.59 38.56
CA PRO A 99 -6.67 27.90 39.16
C PRO A 99 -7.85 27.57 38.25
N HIS A 100 -7.66 26.70 37.24
CA HIS A 100 -8.67 26.42 36.21
C HIS A 100 -9.31 25.06 36.44
N ASP A 101 -10.64 25.04 36.45
CA ASP A 101 -11.42 23.81 36.59
C ASP A 101 -11.35 22.93 35.34
N TRP A 102 -11.73 21.67 35.52
CA TRP A 102 -11.80 20.67 34.47
C TRP A 102 -12.76 21.10 33.36
N GLY A 103 -12.25 21.31 32.15
CA GLY A 103 -13.03 21.75 31.00
C GLY A 103 -13.47 20.59 30.10
N HIS A 104 -14.38 20.88 29.17
CA HIS A 104 -14.72 19.97 28.07
C HIS A 104 -13.48 19.54 27.26
N ASP A 105 -12.54 20.47 27.09
CA ASP A 105 -11.27 20.25 26.44
C ASP A 105 -10.43 19.13 27.13
N ASP A 106 -10.46 19.04 28.46
CA ASP A 106 -9.76 17.97 29.20
C ASP A 106 -10.47 16.61 29.06
N THR A 107 -11.80 16.60 29.00
CA THR A 107 -12.57 15.35 28.74
C THR A 107 -12.28 14.77 27.36
N VAL A 108 -12.17 15.61 26.33
CA VAL A 108 -11.81 15.19 24.97
C VAL A 108 -10.39 14.64 24.96
N MET A 109 -9.47 15.25 25.69
CA MET A 109 -8.10 14.77 25.80
C MET A 109 -8.01 13.39 26.46
N CYS A 110 -8.75 13.15 27.54
CA CYS A 110 -8.83 11.82 28.16
C CYS A 110 -9.40 10.78 27.19
N PHE A 111 -10.44 11.12 26.44
CA PHE A 111 -11.00 10.21 25.42
C PHE A 111 -9.99 9.92 24.31
N ALA A 112 -9.26 10.92 23.84
CA ALA A 112 -8.20 10.75 22.85
C ALA A 112 -7.09 9.79 23.35
N MET A 113 -6.67 9.90 24.61
CA MET A 113 -5.70 8.97 25.21
C MET A 113 -6.22 7.54 25.29
N VAL A 114 -7.51 7.35 25.61
CA VAL A 114 -8.12 6.02 25.61
C VAL A 114 -8.11 5.40 24.21
N LEU A 115 -8.43 6.19 23.18
CA LEU A 115 -8.36 5.75 21.79
C LEU A 115 -6.94 5.43 21.35
N GLU A 116 -5.96 6.25 21.74
CA GLU A 116 -4.54 6.00 21.47
C GLU A 116 -4.10 4.65 22.05
N ILE A 117 -4.43 4.38 23.31
CA ILE A 117 -4.10 3.11 23.98
C ILE A 117 -4.79 1.93 23.29
N ALA A 118 -6.06 2.08 22.93
CA ALA A 118 -6.80 1.05 22.21
C ALA A 118 -6.17 0.75 20.84
N LEU A 119 -5.80 1.78 20.09
CA LEU A 119 -5.14 1.64 18.79
C LEU A 119 -3.74 1.02 18.92
N ALA A 120 -2.97 1.42 19.94
CA ALA A 120 -1.69 0.82 20.25
C ALA A 120 -1.84 -0.68 20.58
N GLY A 121 -2.87 -1.07 21.33
CA GLY A 121 -3.18 -2.47 21.58
C GLY A 121 -3.56 -3.25 20.31
N LEU A 122 -4.34 -2.64 19.42
CA LEU A 122 -4.69 -3.23 18.12
C LEU A 122 -3.51 -3.34 17.16
N SER A 123 -2.48 -2.49 17.31
CA SER A 123 -1.31 -2.54 16.44
C SER A 123 -0.53 -3.86 16.56
N ILE A 124 -0.52 -4.49 17.74
CA ILE A 124 0.18 -5.75 18.00
C ILE A 124 -0.30 -6.89 17.09
N PRO A 125 -1.60 -7.28 17.11
CA PRO A 125 -2.10 -8.30 16.20
C PRO A 125 -2.04 -7.86 14.74
N LEU A 126 -2.19 -6.57 14.44
CA LEU A 126 -2.07 -6.07 13.07
C LEU A 126 -0.67 -6.28 12.50
N THR A 127 0.40 -6.00 13.26
CA THR A 127 1.79 -6.24 12.84
C THR A 127 2.08 -7.72 12.66
N GLN A 128 1.49 -8.59 13.49
CA GLN A 128 1.57 -10.05 13.31
C GLN A 128 0.86 -10.50 12.02
N ASN A 129 -0.22 -9.83 11.64
CA ASN A 129 -1.00 -10.10 10.44
C ASN A 129 -0.54 -9.30 9.21
N GLY A 130 0.66 -8.70 9.25
CA GLY A 130 1.29 -8.10 8.07
C GLY A 130 1.28 -6.57 8.00
N LEU A 131 0.85 -5.84 9.04
CA LEU A 131 0.98 -4.38 9.08
C LEU A 131 2.47 -3.99 9.01
N GLY A 132 2.85 -3.30 7.93
CA GLY A 132 4.23 -2.93 7.64
C GLY A 132 4.92 -3.82 6.62
N LEU A 133 4.30 -4.91 6.16
CA LEU A 133 4.76 -5.64 4.97
C LEU A 133 3.99 -5.17 3.74
N ASP A 134 4.64 -5.30 2.58
CA ASP A 134 3.97 -5.23 1.29
C ASP A 134 2.77 -6.19 1.25
N MET A 135 1.62 -5.68 0.80
CA MET A 135 0.33 -6.39 0.87
C MET A 135 0.34 -7.79 0.20
N TRP A 136 1.22 -7.99 -0.78
CA TRP A 136 1.36 -9.25 -1.52
C TRP A 136 2.30 -10.27 -0.84
N PHE A 137 2.95 -9.92 0.27
CA PHE A 137 3.75 -10.84 1.09
C PHE A 137 3.04 -11.26 2.40
N VAL A 138 1.84 -10.75 2.66
CA VAL A 138 1.05 -11.05 3.85
C VAL A 138 0.48 -12.49 3.79
N PRO A 139 0.60 -13.32 4.85
CA PRO A 139 0.01 -14.66 4.90
C PRO A 139 -1.52 -14.59 4.75
N HIS A 140 -2.07 -15.28 3.75
CA HIS A 140 -3.51 -15.36 3.53
C HIS A 140 -4.15 -16.47 4.38
N ASP A 141 -3.82 -16.53 5.66
CA ASP A 141 -4.38 -17.52 6.56
C ASP A 141 -5.77 -17.02 7.00
N ASN A 142 -6.83 -17.48 6.30
CA ASN A 142 -8.27 -17.20 6.50
C ASN A 142 -8.86 -15.86 5.99
N VAL A 143 -8.25 -15.18 5.02
CA VAL A 143 -8.95 -14.08 4.28
C VAL A 143 -9.84 -14.65 3.17
N THR A 144 -10.20 -15.93 3.24
CA THR A 144 -10.82 -16.72 2.16
C THR A 144 -12.32 -16.51 1.98
N GLU A 145 -12.99 -15.84 2.91
CA GLU A 145 -14.45 -15.72 2.91
C GLU A 145 -14.98 -14.33 2.50
N VAL A 146 -14.21 -13.25 2.68
CA VAL A 146 -14.66 -11.87 2.41
C VAL A 146 -14.43 -11.39 0.96
N LEU A 147 -13.49 -12.00 0.22
CA LEU A 147 -13.09 -11.57 -1.13
C LEU A 147 -13.60 -12.51 -2.24
N ARG A 148 -14.66 -13.27 -1.96
CA ARG A 148 -15.30 -14.18 -2.93
C ARG A 148 -16.52 -13.49 -3.54
N GLU A 149 -16.31 -12.48 -4.37
CA GLU A 149 -17.30 -11.93 -5.30
C GLU A 149 -16.59 -11.63 -6.63
#